data_AF-R7BVM7-F1
#
_entry.id   AF-R7BVM7-F1
#
_cell.length_a   1.000
_cell.length_b   1.000
_cell.length_c   1.000
_cell.angle_alpha   90.00
_cell.angle_beta   90.00
_cell.angle_gamma   90.00
#
_symmetry.space_group_name_H-M   'P 1'
#
loop_
_entity.id
_entity.type
_entity.pdbx_description
1 polymer ?
#
loop_
_entity_poly.entity_id
_entity_poly.type
_entity_poly.pdbx_seq_one_letter_code
_entity_poly.pdbx_strand_id
1 'polypeptide(L)'
;MDAAEAKVITDAALLWERMSLKRGITPAGLTRFPEEARLLRDVLIAAGANAGDDTAGLTNFLRRIRSFLKRDGGWLAAQNPDITDFLRACGAVTIDGTTVRILLPRLFSDKDSFAGFEAAVSELRQKRALERAARRATLQAKNKAVNAPQAPAVDAAFDARCMAEALAEARAAADRGEVPVGAVLVHEGSIIARAGNRVREMKDATAHAEVLVLRQAGRMLGSERLTGAVLYVTLEPCPMCAAAAALARVKRIVWGADDAKCGALKSTTNVIEACRMNHSPLCTCGVEKEAAVKLLQDFFAGRRKEKAR
;
A
#
# COMPACT_ATOMS: atom_id res chain seq x y z
N MET A 1 27.16 -38.90 -13.48
CA MET A 1 25.85 -38.63 -14.10
C MET A 1 26.07 -38.47 -15.59
N ASP A 2 25.45 -39.32 -16.40
CA ASP A 2 25.50 -39.21 -17.87
C ASP A 2 24.71 -37.97 -18.34
N ALA A 3 25.04 -37.40 -19.49
CA ALA A 3 24.34 -36.23 -20.05
C ALA A 3 22.84 -36.52 -20.30
N ALA A 4 22.51 -37.77 -20.64
CA ALA A 4 21.12 -38.21 -20.79
C ALA A 4 20.36 -38.19 -19.46
N GLU A 5 21.00 -38.63 -18.38
CA GLU A 5 20.45 -38.65 -17.02
C GLU A 5 20.22 -37.23 -16.47
N ALA A 6 21.18 -36.33 -16.70
CA ALA A 6 21.05 -34.91 -16.35
C ALA A 6 19.84 -34.23 -17.00
N LYS A 7 19.61 -34.52 -18.29
CA LYS A 7 18.46 -34.01 -19.04
C LYS A 7 17.14 -34.50 -18.45
N VAL A 8 17.04 -35.78 -18.13
CA VAL A 8 15.85 -36.39 -17.52
C VAL A 8 15.51 -35.74 -16.18
N ILE A 9 16.52 -35.50 -15.33
CA ILE A 9 16.35 -34.81 -14.04
C ILE A 9 15.86 -33.37 -14.24
N THR A 10 16.41 -32.66 -15.22
CA THR A 10 16.01 -31.28 -15.54
C THR A 10 14.56 -31.21 -16.05
N ASP A 11 14.18 -32.11 -16.95
CA ASP A 11 12.81 -32.21 -17.48
C ASP A 11 11.81 -32.54 -16.35
N ALA A 12 12.20 -33.41 -15.41
CA ALA A 12 11.42 -33.71 -14.22
C ALA A 12 11.26 -32.50 -13.29
N ALA A 13 12.33 -31.73 -13.06
CA ALA A 13 12.28 -30.51 -12.23
C ALA A 13 11.34 -29.45 -12.83
N LEU A 14 11.37 -29.28 -14.15
CA LEU A 14 10.44 -28.40 -14.87
C LEU A 14 8.99 -28.86 -14.74
N LEU A 15 8.73 -30.17 -14.88
CA LEU A 15 7.39 -30.72 -14.69
C LEU A 15 6.91 -30.52 -13.25
N TRP A 16 7.76 -30.80 -12.26
CA TRP A 16 7.47 -30.57 -10.84
C TRP A 16 7.11 -29.11 -10.54
N GLU A 17 7.83 -28.16 -11.13
CA GLU A 17 7.56 -26.74 -10.95
C GLU A 17 6.27 -26.25 -11.62
N ARG A 18 5.82 -26.93 -12.67
CA ARG A 18 4.47 -26.70 -13.23
C ARG A 18 3.40 -27.29 -12.33
N MET A 19 3.61 -28.50 -11.82
CA MET A 19 2.69 -29.16 -10.88
C MET A 19 2.49 -28.32 -9.60
N SER A 20 3.56 -27.71 -9.07
CA SER A 20 3.52 -26.89 -7.86
C SER A 20 2.65 -25.64 -7.96
N LEU A 21 2.23 -25.25 -9.17
CA LEU A 21 1.25 -24.18 -9.39
C LEU A 21 -0.19 -24.61 -9.06
N LYS A 22 -0.50 -25.91 -9.12
CA LYS A 22 -1.82 -26.47 -8.83
C LYS A 22 -2.02 -26.59 -7.31
N ARG A 23 -1.93 -25.46 -6.58
CA ARG A 23 -2.02 -25.44 -5.12
C ARG A 23 -3.33 -26.06 -4.64
N GLY A 24 -3.22 -26.99 -3.69
CA GLY A 24 -4.35 -27.69 -3.08
C GLY A 24 -4.82 -28.92 -3.85
N ILE A 25 -4.12 -29.36 -4.90
CA ILE A 25 -4.46 -30.62 -5.58
C ILE A 25 -4.14 -31.84 -4.71
N THR A 26 -5.01 -32.85 -4.72
CA THR A 26 -4.79 -34.11 -3.99
C THR A 26 -3.97 -35.08 -4.85
N PRO A 27 -3.24 -36.04 -4.24
CA PRO A 27 -2.54 -37.10 -4.98
C PRO A 27 -3.48 -37.90 -5.89
N ALA A 28 -4.68 -38.22 -5.40
CA ALA A 28 -5.74 -38.84 -6.20
C ALA A 28 -6.16 -37.96 -7.39
N GLY A 29 -6.28 -36.63 -7.22
CA GLY A 29 -6.60 -35.71 -8.31
C GLY A 29 -5.56 -35.68 -9.44
N LEU A 30 -4.28 -35.93 -9.10
CA LEU A 30 -3.19 -36.00 -10.08
C LEU A 30 -3.20 -37.27 -10.95
N THR A 31 -3.91 -38.33 -10.53
CA THR A 31 -4.03 -39.57 -11.34
C THR A 31 -4.66 -39.35 -12.71
N ARG A 32 -5.39 -38.24 -12.90
CA ARG A 32 -5.93 -37.80 -14.20
C ARG A 32 -4.84 -37.36 -15.20
N PHE A 33 -3.61 -37.16 -14.72
CA PHE A 33 -2.45 -36.72 -15.49
C PHE A 33 -1.33 -37.76 -15.33
N PRO A 34 -1.26 -38.79 -16.21
CA PRO A 34 -0.39 -39.95 -16.00
C PRO A 34 1.09 -39.62 -15.79
N GLU A 35 1.63 -38.64 -16.53
CA GLU A 35 3.03 -38.21 -16.37
C GLU A 35 3.28 -37.52 -15.03
N GLU A 36 2.35 -36.66 -14.58
CA GLU A 36 2.45 -35.97 -13.29
C GLU A 36 2.30 -36.95 -12.13
N ALA A 37 1.38 -37.91 -12.24
CA ALA A 37 1.21 -38.97 -11.25
C ALA A 37 2.46 -39.84 -11.14
N ARG A 38 3.08 -40.19 -12.28
CA ARG A 38 4.34 -40.96 -12.32
C ARG A 38 5.48 -40.19 -11.65
N LEU A 39 5.66 -38.92 -11.98
CA LEU A 39 6.69 -38.08 -11.35
C LEU A 39 6.45 -37.92 -9.84
N LEU A 40 5.19 -37.65 -9.43
CA LEU A 40 4.84 -37.55 -8.03
C LEU A 40 5.20 -38.83 -7.25
N ARG A 41 4.83 -39.99 -7.80
CA ARG A 41 5.18 -41.29 -7.23
C ARG A 41 6.70 -41.43 -7.04
N ASP A 42 7.48 -41.13 -8.09
CA ASP A 42 8.93 -41.31 -8.06
C ASP A 42 9.61 -40.37 -7.06
N VAL A 43 9.16 -39.11 -6.96
CA VAL A 43 9.62 -38.12 -5.97
C VAL A 43 9.26 -38.54 -4.54
N LEU A 44 8.04 -39.03 -4.30
CA LEU A 44 7.61 -39.47 -2.97
C LEU A 44 8.38 -40.70 -2.50
N ILE A 45 8.65 -41.66 -3.41
CA ILE A 45 9.50 -42.82 -3.09
C ILE A 45 10.90 -42.36 -2.72
N ALA A 46 11.53 -41.50 -3.53
CA ALA A 46 12.87 -41.00 -3.26
C ALA A 46 12.94 -40.24 -1.93
N ALA A 47 11.97 -39.35 -1.66
CA ALA A 47 11.89 -38.61 -0.41
C ALA A 47 11.66 -39.51 0.82
N GLY A 48 10.78 -40.52 0.71
CA GLY A 48 10.42 -41.40 1.82
C GLY A 48 11.48 -42.45 2.14
N ALA A 49 12.06 -43.08 1.11
CA ALA A 49 12.95 -44.23 1.23
C ALA A 49 14.43 -43.90 0.97
N ASN A 50 14.86 -42.67 1.24
CA ASN A 50 16.28 -42.28 1.18
C ASN A 50 16.96 -42.31 -0.19
N ALA A 51 16.21 -42.39 -1.29
CA ALA A 51 16.71 -42.58 -2.66
C ALA A 51 17.76 -43.70 -2.82
N GLY A 52 17.37 -44.83 -3.42
CA GLY A 52 18.26 -45.97 -3.66
C GLY A 52 18.01 -47.19 -2.76
N ASP A 53 17.29 -47.03 -1.64
CA ASP A 53 16.92 -48.16 -0.79
C ASP A 53 15.63 -48.82 -1.32
N ASP A 54 15.61 -50.15 -1.45
CA ASP A 54 14.41 -50.90 -1.88
C ASP A 54 13.45 -51.19 -0.71
N THR A 55 13.90 -50.92 0.52
CA THR A 55 13.09 -51.06 1.74
C THR A 55 13.34 -49.92 2.70
N ALA A 56 12.31 -49.51 3.46
CA ALA A 56 12.41 -48.49 4.50
C ALA A 56 11.53 -48.84 5.69
N GLY A 57 11.97 -48.48 6.91
CA GLY A 57 11.10 -48.58 8.09
C GLY A 57 9.92 -47.60 7.99
N LEU A 58 8.70 -48.08 8.20
CA LEU A 58 7.45 -47.33 8.03
C LEU A 58 7.45 -46.00 8.80
N THR A 59 7.86 -46.03 10.08
CA THR A 59 7.94 -44.81 10.91
C THR A 59 8.89 -43.76 10.31
N ASN A 60 10.04 -44.17 9.80
CA ASN A 60 11.01 -43.28 9.19
C ASN A 60 10.54 -42.76 7.83
N PHE A 61 9.94 -43.64 7.02
CA PHE A 61 9.34 -43.28 5.74
C PHE A 61 8.28 -42.18 5.93
N LEU A 62 7.31 -42.42 6.83
CA LEU A 62 6.24 -41.49 7.14
C LEU A 62 6.74 -40.16 7.72
N ARG A 63 7.79 -40.18 8.54
CA ARG A 63 8.43 -38.96 9.07
C ARG A 63 9.04 -38.12 7.94
N ARG A 64 9.72 -38.77 6.99
CA ARG A 64 10.36 -38.10 5.85
C ARG A 64 9.36 -37.53 4.86
N ILE A 65 8.32 -38.30 4.52
CA ILE A 65 7.20 -37.79 3.71
C ILE A 65 6.59 -36.54 4.35
N ARG A 66 6.31 -36.57 5.65
CA ARG A 66 5.77 -35.40 6.36
C ARG A 66 6.71 -34.19 6.27
N SER A 67 8.01 -34.40 6.43
CA SER A 67 9.02 -33.34 6.29
C SER A 67 9.05 -32.77 4.87
N PHE A 68 9.01 -33.65 3.86
CA PHE A 68 8.97 -33.27 2.46
C PHE A 68 7.71 -32.47 2.11
N LEU A 69 6.53 -32.90 2.55
CA LEU A 69 5.28 -32.18 2.34
C LEU A 69 5.27 -30.80 2.99
N LYS A 70 5.98 -30.59 4.10
CA LYS A 70 6.10 -29.26 4.72
C LYS A 70 6.99 -28.29 3.93
N ARG A 71 7.93 -28.81 3.13
CA ARG A 71 8.92 -28.01 2.40
C ARG A 71 8.57 -27.93 0.92
N ASP A 72 8.75 -29.04 0.23
CA ASP A 72 8.85 -29.11 -1.23
C ASP A 72 7.54 -29.60 -1.86
N GLY A 73 6.74 -30.35 -1.11
CA GLY A 73 5.41 -30.84 -1.47
C GLY A 73 4.24 -30.04 -0.89
N GLY A 74 4.47 -28.87 -0.29
CA GLY A 74 3.42 -28.11 0.43
C GLY A 74 2.30 -27.55 -0.43
N TRP A 75 2.41 -27.71 -1.75
CA TRP A 75 1.37 -27.40 -2.72
C TRP A 75 0.33 -28.54 -2.86
N LEU A 76 0.62 -29.74 -2.37
CA LEU A 76 -0.31 -30.87 -2.32
C LEU A 76 -1.25 -30.77 -1.11
N ALA A 77 -2.53 -31.01 -1.32
CA ALA A 77 -3.48 -31.27 -0.25
C ALA A 77 -3.39 -32.77 0.13
N ALA A 78 -2.39 -33.12 0.94
CA ALA A 78 -2.15 -34.50 1.35
C ALA A 78 -1.57 -34.60 2.76
N GLN A 79 -1.93 -35.67 3.46
CA GLN A 79 -1.27 -36.16 4.66
C GLN A 79 -0.67 -37.55 4.40
N ASN A 80 0.04 -38.07 5.40
CA ASN A 80 0.69 -39.38 5.30
C ASN A 80 -0.24 -40.51 4.81
N PRO A 81 -1.50 -40.65 5.29
CA PRO A 81 -2.42 -41.68 4.78
C PRO A 81 -2.70 -41.54 3.28
N ASP A 82 -2.97 -40.33 2.81
CA ASP A 82 -3.24 -40.05 1.39
C ASP A 82 -2.05 -40.42 0.50
N ILE A 83 -0.82 -40.19 1.00
CA ILE A 83 0.41 -40.56 0.30
C ILE A 83 0.57 -42.08 0.25
N THR A 84 0.36 -42.79 1.37
CA THR A 84 0.48 -44.25 1.37
C THR A 84 -0.57 -44.91 0.49
N ASP A 85 -1.80 -44.40 0.49
CA ASP A 85 -2.89 -44.94 -0.34
C ASP A 85 -2.62 -44.68 -1.82
N PHE A 86 -2.13 -43.48 -2.17
CA PHE A 86 -1.69 -43.18 -3.53
C PHE A 86 -0.56 -44.11 -3.99
N LEU A 87 0.49 -44.28 -3.19
CA LEU A 87 1.63 -45.13 -3.56
C LEU A 87 1.24 -46.62 -3.70
N ARG A 88 0.35 -47.12 -2.84
CA ARG A 88 -0.22 -48.47 -2.96
C ARG A 88 -1.07 -48.62 -4.22
N ALA A 89 -1.94 -47.64 -4.50
CA ALA A 89 -2.80 -47.66 -5.69
C ALA A 89 -1.98 -47.63 -6.99
N CYS A 90 -0.82 -46.95 -6.99
CA CYS A 90 0.13 -46.98 -8.09
C CYS A 90 0.92 -48.30 -8.21
N GLY A 91 0.72 -49.27 -7.30
CA GLY A 91 1.52 -50.49 -7.23
C GLY A 91 2.98 -50.25 -6.85
N ALA A 92 3.29 -49.08 -6.28
CA ALA A 92 4.66 -48.61 -6.12
C ALA A 92 5.33 -49.13 -4.85
N VAL A 93 4.52 -49.42 -3.82
CA VAL A 93 4.99 -49.94 -2.52
C VAL A 93 4.05 -51.01 -1.96
N THR A 94 4.61 -51.94 -1.19
CA THR A 94 3.88 -52.75 -0.20
C THR A 94 4.29 -52.34 1.22
N ILE A 95 3.38 -52.48 2.17
CA ILE A 95 3.65 -52.15 3.57
C ILE A 95 3.30 -53.36 4.41
N ASP A 96 4.34 -54.05 4.90
CA ASP A 96 4.26 -55.28 5.69
C ASP A 96 4.63 -54.97 7.14
N GLY A 97 3.63 -54.80 8.02
CA GLY A 97 3.86 -54.45 9.42
C GLY A 97 4.61 -53.12 9.57
N THR A 98 5.91 -53.19 9.88
CA THR A 98 6.79 -52.04 10.11
C THR A 98 7.69 -51.69 8.93
N THR A 99 7.59 -52.40 7.81
CA THR A 99 8.47 -52.22 6.64
C THR A 99 7.69 -51.79 5.41
N VAL A 100 8.21 -50.82 4.68
CA VAL A 100 7.77 -50.40 3.34
C VAL A 100 8.74 -51.01 2.33
N ARG A 101 8.24 -51.78 1.36
CA ARG A 101 9.02 -52.32 0.23
C ARG A 101 8.64 -51.57 -1.04
N ILE A 102 9.61 -51.24 -1.87
CA ILE A 102 9.40 -50.55 -3.15
C ILE A 102 9.42 -51.56 -4.29
N LEU A 103 8.44 -51.49 -5.18
CA LEU A 103 8.18 -52.53 -6.18
C LEU A 103 8.34 -52.08 -7.63
N LEU A 104 8.58 -50.78 -7.88
CA LEU A 104 8.67 -50.23 -9.22
C LEU A 104 10.04 -49.61 -9.51
N PRO A 105 10.49 -49.62 -10.79
CA PRO A 105 11.66 -48.86 -11.23
C PRO A 105 11.48 -47.37 -10.93
N ARG A 106 12.53 -46.76 -10.38
CA ARG A 106 12.55 -45.35 -9.94
C ARG A 106 13.29 -44.46 -10.94
N LEU A 107 12.78 -43.23 -11.10
CA LEU A 107 13.45 -42.17 -11.85
C LEU A 107 14.79 -41.77 -11.22
N PHE A 108 14.88 -41.81 -9.89
CA PHE A 108 16.06 -41.45 -9.12
C PHE A 108 16.72 -42.73 -8.62
N SER A 109 17.81 -43.15 -9.26
CA SER A 109 18.52 -44.40 -8.94
C SER A 109 19.22 -44.38 -7.58
N ASP A 110 19.66 -43.20 -7.17
CA ASP A 110 20.50 -42.96 -5.99
C ASP A 110 20.25 -41.57 -5.38
N LYS A 111 20.94 -41.28 -4.28
CA LYS A 111 20.85 -39.99 -3.57
C LYS A 111 21.32 -38.80 -4.39
N ASP A 112 22.32 -38.98 -5.24
CA ASP A 112 22.91 -37.88 -6.00
C ASP A 112 21.95 -37.42 -7.11
N SER A 113 21.27 -38.37 -7.77
CA SER A 113 20.23 -38.09 -8.77
C SER A 113 19.04 -37.35 -8.16
N PHE A 114 18.60 -37.70 -6.95
CA PHE A 114 17.51 -37.02 -6.26
C PHE A 114 17.94 -35.64 -5.74
N ALA A 115 19.15 -35.51 -5.19
CA ALA A 115 19.71 -34.22 -4.79
C ALA A 115 19.87 -33.27 -5.98
N GLY A 116 20.25 -33.78 -7.16
CA GLY A 116 20.29 -33.03 -8.41
C GLY A 116 18.92 -32.50 -8.82
N PHE A 117 17.86 -33.31 -8.67
CA PHE A 117 16.49 -32.86 -8.87
C PHE A 117 16.07 -31.76 -7.89
N GLU A 118 16.34 -31.93 -6.59
CA GLU A 118 16.03 -30.92 -5.58
C GLU A 118 16.76 -29.60 -5.85
N ALA A 119 18.03 -29.66 -6.27
CA ALA A 119 18.81 -28.50 -6.66
C ALA A 119 18.20 -27.79 -7.89
N ALA A 120 17.85 -28.54 -8.94
CA ALA A 120 17.23 -27.98 -10.14
C ALA A 120 15.87 -27.32 -9.84
N VAL A 121 15.05 -27.95 -8.99
CA VAL A 121 13.76 -27.37 -8.52
C VAL A 121 14.01 -26.08 -7.73
N SER A 122 15.00 -26.07 -6.84
CA SER A 122 15.36 -24.89 -6.05
C SER A 122 15.80 -23.72 -6.93
N GLU A 123 16.65 -23.97 -7.93
CA GLU A 123 17.10 -22.95 -8.88
C GLU A 123 15.94 -22.36 -9.69
N LEU A 124 15.06 -23.22 -10.23
CA LEU A 124 13.86 -22.78 -10.96
C LEU A 124 12.94 -21.93 -10.08
N ARG A 125 12.76 -22.31 -8.80
CA ARG A 125 11.96 -21.52 -7.84
C ARG A 125 12.58 -20.15 -7.57
N GLN A 126 13.90 -20.08 -7.38
CA GLN A 126 14.61 -18.82 -7.16
C GLN A 126 14.46 -17.90 -8.38
N LYS A 127 14.68 -18.42 -9.59
CA LYS A 127 14.51 -17.67 -10.84
C LYS A 127 13.10 -17.08 -10.97
N ARG A 128 12.07 -17.90 -10.72
CA ARG A 128 10.66 -17.45 -10.76
C ARG A 128 10.34 -16.42 -9.68
N ALA A 129 10.91 -16.55 -8.49
CA ALA A 129 10.73 -15.58 -7.41
C ALA A 129 11.30 -14.21 -7.79
N LEU A 130 12.48 -14.18 -8.40
CA LEU A 130 13.10 -12.95 -8.93
C LEU A 130 12.26 -12.32 -10.04
N GLU A 131 11.83 -13.11 -11.04
CA GLU A 131 10.97 -12.64 -12.12
C GLU A 131 9.64 -12.05 -11.60
N ARG A 132 9.00 -12.71 -10.62
CA ARG A 132 7.78 -12.20 -9.97
C ARG A 132 8.02 -10.91 -9.19
N ALA A 133 9.15 -10.82 -8.48
CA ALA A 133 9.51 -9.61 -7.74
C ALA A 133 9.72 -8.43 -8.70
N ALA A 134 10.45 -8.64 -9.81
CA ALA A 134 10.64 -7.64 -10.84
C ALA A 134 9.31 -7.19 -11.47
N ARG A 135 8.46 -8.14 -11.87
CA ARG A 135 7.14 -7.83 -12.44
C ARG A 135 6.25 -7.06 -11.47
N ARG A 136 6.26 -7.41 -10.19
CA ARG A 136 5.53 -6.69 -9.13
C ARG A 136 6.04 -5.27 -8.98
N ALA A 137 7.36 -5.05 -8.99
CA ALA A 137 7.95 -3.71 -8.93
C ALA A 137 7.52 -2.86 -10.13
N THR A 138 7.56 -3.42 -11.35
CA THR A 138 7.07 -2.74 -12.56
C THR A 138 5.59 -2.38 -12.46
N LEU A 139 4.74 -3.30 -12.01
CA LEU A 139 3.30 -3.05 -11.86
C LEU A 139 3.02 -2.00 -10.78
N GLN A 140 3.74 -2.02 -9.67
CA GLN A 140 3.65 -1.00 -8.63
C GLN A 140 4.06 0.38 -9.14
N ALA A 141 5.14 0.47 -9.92
CA ALA A 141 5.56 1.74 -10.55
C ALA A 141 4.50 2.26 -11.53
N LYS A 142 3.94 1.39 -12.38
CA LYS A 142 2.83 1.76 -13.29
C LYS A 142 1.60 2.22 -12.51
N ASN A 143 1.19 1.50 -11.48
CA ASN A 143 0.06 1.90 -10.63
C ASN A 143 0.31 3.24 -9.95
N LYS A 144 1.54 3.50 -9.47
CA LYS A 144 1.91 4.78 -8.88
C LYS A 144 1.83 5.92 -9.90
N ALA A 145 2.26 5.70 -11.14
CA ALA A 145 2.20 6.70 -12.20
C ALA A 145 0.75 7.01 -12.63
N VAL A 146 -0.08 5.98 -12.81
CA VAL A 146 -1.50 6.13 -13.18
C VAL A 146 -2.30 6.81 -12.07
N ASN A 147 -2.03 6.47 -10.81
CA ASN A 147 -2.71 7.05 -9.65
C ASN A 147 -1.94 8.24 -9.05
N ALA A 148 -0.96 8.79 -9.77
CA ALA A 148 -0.28 9.99 -9.30
C ALA A 148 -1.31 11.12 -9.20
N PRO A 149 -1.31 11.92 -8.12
CA PRO A 149 -2.19 13.07 -8.01
C PRO A 149 -1.95 13.97 -9.22
N GLN A 150 -2.96 14.14 -10.07
CA GLN A 150 -2.87 15.11 -11.16
C GLN A 150 -2.73 16.50 -10.52
N ALA A 151 -1.71 17.25 -10.95
CA ALA A 151 -1.59 18.64 -10.56
C ALA A 151 -2.92 19.33 -10.92
N PRO A 152 -3.55 20.05 -9.97
CA PRO A 152 -4.83 20.69 -10.26
C PRO A 152 -4.61 21.68 -11.40
N ALA A 153 -5.58 21.78 -12.32
CA ALA A 153 -5.61 22.90 -13.26
C ALA A 153 -5.65 24.20 -12.43
N VAL A 154 -4.55 24.95 -12.44
CA VAL A 154 -4.40 26.20 -11.69
C VAL A 154 -4.80 27.34 -12.61
N ASP A 155 -5.86 28.06 -12.26
CA ASP A 155 -6.18 29.35 -12.86
C ASP A 155 -5.63 30.45 -11.95
N ALA A 156 -4.44 30.94 -12.29
CA ALA A 156 -3.74 31.95 -11.49
C ALA A 156 -4.54 33.27 -11.38
N ALA A 157 -5.30 33.64 -12.41
CA ALA A 157 -6.11 34.86 -12.39
C ALA A 157 -7.33 34.70 -11.47
N PHE A 158 -7.97 33.53 -11.50
CA PHE A 158 -9.06 33.22 -10.58
C PHE A 158 -8.58 33.11 -9.13
N ASP A 159 -7.40 32.50 -8.91
CA ASP A 159 -6.79 32.43 -7.58
C ASP A 159 -6.49 33.80 -7.00
N ALA A 160 -5.89 34.70 -7.79
CA ALA A 160 -5.61 36.07 -7.38
C ALA A 160 -6.91 36.82 -7.02
N ARG A 161 -7.98 36.66 -7.80
CA ARG A 161 -9.30 37.25 -7.49
C ARG A 161 -9.88 36.72 -6.18
N CYS A 162 -9.84 35.41 -5.96
CA CYS A 162 -10.34 34.82 -4.71
C CYS A 162 -9.49 35.26 -3.50
N MET A 163 -8.17 35.39 -3.68
CA MET A 163 -7.29 35.90 -2.63
C MET A 163 -7.53 37.39 -2.34
N ALA A 164 -7.85 38.21 -3.35
CA ALA A 164 -8.23 39.60 -3.15
C ALA A 164 -9.48 39.74 -2.26
N GLU A 165 -10.46 38.84 -2.43
CA GLU A 165 -11.65 38.74 -1.57
C GLU A 165 -11.28 38.32 -0.14
N ALA A 166 -10.40 37.33 0.02
CA ALA A 166 -9.89 36.93 1.33
C ALA A 166 -9.12 38.07 2.03
N LEU A 167 -8.37 38.88 1.28
CA LEU A 167 -7.71 40.09 1.79
C LEU A 167 -8.71 41.18 2.22
N ALA A 168 -9.88 41.29 1.58
CA ALA A 168 -10.93 42.20 2.01
C ALA A 168 -11.50 41.79 3.37
N GLU A 169 -11.75 40.49 3.56
CA GLU A 169 -12.16 39.93 4.85
C GLU A 169 -11.09 40.11 5.95
N ALA A 170 -9.82 39.97 5.58
CA ALA A 170 -8.69 40.20 6.48
C ALA A 170 -8.60 41.67 6.95
N ARG A 171 -8.84 42.63 6.03
CA ARG A 171 -8.94 44.05 6.38
C ARG A 171 -10.10 44.33 7.32
N ALA A 172 -11.28 43.77 7.02
CA ALA A 172 -12.44 43.90 7.91
C ALA A 172 -12.18 43.31 9.30
N ALA A 173 -11.41 42.21 9.41
CA ALA A 173 -10.97 41.67 10.71
C ALA A 173 -10.06 42.65 11.46
N ALA A 174 -9.07 43.24 10.79
CA ALA A 174 -8.23 44.28 11.38
C ALA A 174 -9.04 45.48 11.91
N ASP A 175 -10.05 45.93 11.16
CA ASP A 175 -10.93 47.03 11.57
C ASP A 175 -11.71 46.71 12.86
N ARG A 176 -12.00 45.42 13.10
CA ARG A 176 -12.59 44.92 14.36
C ARG A 176 -11.56 44.69 15.47
N GLY A 177 -10.28 44.98 15.21
CA GLY A 177 -9.18 44.77 16.15
C GLY A 177 -8.69 43.31 16.24
N GLU A 178 -9.07 42.46 15.28
CA GLU A 178 -8.61 41.08 15.17
C GLU A 178 -7.31 40.98 14.38
N VAL A 179 -6.55 39.89 14.55
CA VAL A 179 -5.42 39.60 13.65
C VAL A 179 -5.96 39.54 12.20
N PRO A 180 -5.35 40.23 11.21
CA PRO A 180 -5.89 40.37 9.87
C PRO A 180 -5.67 39.11 9.03
N VAL A 181 -6.46 38.09 9.33
CA VAL A 181 -6.56 36.87 8.53
C VAL A 181 -7.97 36.79 7.97
N GLY A 182 -8.08 36.51 6.68
CA GLY A 182 -9.35 36.33 5.99
C GLY A 182 -9.30 35.11 5.10
N ALA A 183 -10.47 34.52 4.87
CA ALA A 183 -10.63 33.34 4.06
C ALA A 183 -11.89 33.42 3.20
N VAL A 184 -11.85 32.77 2.04
CA VAL A 184 -13.01 32.49 1.22
C VAL A 184 -13.00 31.02 0.81
N LEU A 185 -14.19 30.44 0.67
CA LEU A 185 -14.36 29.07 0.17
C LEU A 185 -15.11 29.10 -1.16
N VAL A 186 -14.52 28.46 -2.17
CA VAL A 186 -15.09 28.32 -3.51
C VAL A 186 -15.62 26.90 -3.69
N HIS A 187 -16.81 26.77 -4.26
CA HIS A 187 -17.38 25.51 -4.71
C HIS A 187 -18.06 25.74 -6.07
N GLU A 188 -17.87 24.82 -7.01
CA GLU A 188 -18.43 24.93 -8.38
C GLU A 188 -18.14 26.27 -9.06
N GLY A 189 -16.91 26.78 -8.88
CA GLY A 189 -16.46 28.04 -9.48
C GLY A 189 -17.00 29.32 -8.83
N SER A 190 -17.78 29.21 -7.75
CA SER A 190 -18.38 30.35 -7.05
C SER A 190 -17.92 30.43 -5.60
N ILE A 191 -17.72 31.65 -5.09
CA ILE A 191 -17.46 31.87 -3.65
C ILE A 191 -18.77 31.64 -2.89
N ILE A 192 -18.76 30.66 -1.98
CA ILE A 192 -19.92 30.27 -1.19
C ILE A 192 -19.85 30.68 0.28
N ALA A 193 -18.65 31.03 0.76
CA ALA A 193 -18.44 31.54 2.10
C ALA A 193 -17.26 32.52 2.13
N ARG A 194 -17.36 33.53 3.00
CA ARG A 194 -16.32 34.54 3.25
C ARG A 194 -16.30 34.86 4.73
N ALA A 195 -15.12 34.93 5.35
CA ALA A 195 -14.99 35.36 6.73
C ALA A 195 -13.59 35.87 7.04
N GLY A 196 -13.52 36.94 7.84
CA GLY A 196 -12.33 37.33 8.59
C GLY A 196 -12.25 36.62 9.94
N ASN A 197 -11.07 36.64 10.56
CA ASN A 197 -10.86 36.19 11.95
C ASN A 197 -11.81 36.90 12.94
N ARG A 198 -12.34 36.17 13.94
CA ARG A 198 -13.29 36.67 14.96
C ARG A 198 -13.07 36.12 16.37
N VAL A 199 -11.86 35.64 16.68
CA VAL A 199 -11.54 35.00 17.97
C VAL A 199 -11.89 35.88 19.18
N ARG A 200 -11.54 37.17 19.17
CA ARG A 200 -11.79 38.10 20.27
C ARG A 200 -13.23 38.57 20.31
N GLU A 201 -13.83 38.81 19.15
CA GLU A 201 -15.22 39.23 18.96
C GLU A 201 -16.19 38.16 19.49
N MET A 202 -15.99 36.90 19.08
CA MET A 202 -16.86 35.77 19.44
C MET A 202 -16.48 35.07 20.76
N LYS A 203 -15.34 35.44 21.38
CA LYS A 203 -14.77 34.71 22.53
C LYS A 203 -14.61 33.21 22.27
N ASP A 204 -14.33 32.85 21.02
CA ASP A 204 -14.16 31.47 20.55
C ASP A 204 -12.74 31.29 20.01
N ALA A 205 -11.93 30.49 20.70
CA ALA A 205 -10.57 30.18 20.28
C ALA A 205 -10.48 29.50 18.90
N THR A 206 -11.59 28.93 18.42
CA THR A 206 -11.69 28.26 17.11
C THR A 206 -12.20 29.17 15.99
N ALA A 207 -12.59 30.43 16.28
CA ALA A 207 -13.17 31.37 15.30
C ALA A 207 -12.13 32.01 14.36
N HIS A 208 -11.21 31.18 13.85
CA HIS A 208 -10.30 31.50 12.76
C HIS A 208 -11.08 31.60 11.44
N ALA A 209 -10.58 32.42 10.52
CA ALA A 209 -11.23 32.66 9.22
C ALA A 209 -11.57 31.37 8.48
N GLU A 210 -10.63 30.42 8.43
CA GLU A 210 -10.77 29.12 7.75
C GLU A 210 -11.90 28.29 8.37
N VAL A 211 -11.94 28.19 9.70
CA VAL A 211 -12.98 27.42 10.40
C VAL A 211 -14.36 28.05 10.18
N LEU A 212 -14.44 29.38 10.19
CA LEU A 212 -15.70 30.09 9.96
C LEU A 212 -16.25 29.84 8.56
N VAL A 213 -15.42 29.91 7.50
CA VAL A 213 -15.88 29.64 6.14
C VAL A 213 -16.26 28.17 5.93
N LEU A 214 -15.53 27.23 6.53
CA LEU A 214 -15.87 25.80 6.47
C LEU A 214 -17.22 25.53 7.14
N ARG A 215 -17.46 26.12 8.33
CA ARG A 215 -18.74 26.02 9.04
C ARG A 215 -19.90 26.63 8.24
N GLN A 216 -19.69 27.80 7.65
CA GLN A 216 -20.71 28.46 6.82
C GLN A 216 -21.05 27.62 5.58
N ALA A 217 -20.05 27.14 4.86
CA ALA A 217 -20.23 26.31 3.67
C ALA A 217 -20.92 24.99 3.99
N GLY A 218 -20.53 24.32 5.09
CA GLY A 218 -21.15 23.05 5.48
C GLY A 218 -22.63 23.20 5.82
N ARG A 219 -23.02 24.31 6.47
CA ARG A 219 -24.44 24.63 6.68
C ARG A 219 -25.16 24.91 5.37
N MET A 220 -24.53 25.66 4.46
CA MET A 220 -25.14 26.04 3.18
C MET A 220 -25.35 24.84 2.25
N LEU A 221 -24.39 23.89 2.24
CA LEU A 221 -24.45 22.67 1.43
C LEU A 221 -25.17 21.51 2.14
N GLY A 222 -25.54 21.67 3.42
CA GLY A 222 -26.13 20.59 4.22
C GLY A 222 -25.21 19.39 4.39
N SER A 223 -23.89 19.58 4.39
CA SER A 223 -22.88 18.52 4.36
C SER A 223 -21.65 18.89 5.17
N GLU A 224 -21.12 17.96 5.95
CA GLU A 224 -19.80 18.07 6.60
C GLU A 224 -18.65 17.87 5.60
N ARG A 225 -18.92 17.25 4.45
CA ARG A 225 -17.96 17.03 3.37
C ARG A 225 -18.12 18.10 2.29
N LEU A 226 -17.09 18.93 2.15
CA LEU A 226 -16.95 20.00 1.16
C LEU A 226 -16.12 19.53 -0.03
N THR A 227 -16.46 18.35 -0.56
CA THR A 227 -15.69 17.70 -1.64
C THR A 227 -15.68 18.60 -2.87
N GLY A 228 -14.51 18.79 -3.49
CA GLY A 228 -14.37 19.67 -4.65
C GLY A 228 -14.20 21.16 -4.31
N ALA A 229 -14.40 21.57 -3.06
CA ALA A 229 -14.20 22.95 -2.64
C ALA A 229 -12.72 23.35 -2.59
N VAL A 230 -12.45 24.64 -2.81
CA VAL A 230 -11.12 25.26 -2.71
C VAL A 230 -11.16 26.34 -1.63
N LEU A 231 -10.27 26.23 -0.65
CA LEU A 231 -10.10 27.21 0.42
C LEU A 231 -8.99 28.17 0.05
N TYR A 232 -9.28 29.48 0.09
CA TYR A 232 -8.31 30.55 -0.05
C TYR A 232 -8.18 31.26 1.29
N VAL A 233 -6.96 31.47 1.78
CA VAL A 233 -6.71 32.12 3.08
C VAL A 233 -5.46 33.01 3.01
N THR A 234 -5.48 34.17 3.66
CA THR A 234 -4.38 35.14 3.53
C THR A 234 -3.09 34.71 4.23
N LEU A 235 -3.16 33.79 5.20
CA LEU A 235 -2.03 33.27 5.96
C LEU A 235 -2.06 31.74 5.96
N GLU A 236 -0.88 31.12 5.96
CA GLU A 236 -0.75 29.66 6.04
C GLU A 236 -1.55 29.10 7.24
N PRO A 237 -2.43 28.09 7.01
CA PRO A 237 -3.22 27.50 8.07
C PRO A 237 -2.40 26.93 9.23
N CYS A 238 -2.88 27.18 10.45
CA CYS A 238 -2.37 26.53 11.66
C CYS A 238 -2.80 25.05 11.75
N PRO A 239 -2.30 24.24 12.71
CA PRO A 239 -2.63 22.82 12.79
C PRO A 239 -4.13 22.54 12.88
N MET A 240 -4.87 23.37 13.64
CA MET A 240 -6.32 23.28 13.76
C MET A 240 -7.02 23.47 12.41
N CYS A 241 -6.70 24.56 11.70
CA CYS A 241 -7.34 24.91 10.43
C CYS A 241 -6.98 23.91 9.31
N ALA A 242 -5.71 23.50 9.23
CA ALA A 242 -5.23 22.51 8.28
C ALA A 242 -5.95 21.15 8.48
N ALA A 243 -6.03 20.67 9.71
CA ALA A 243 -6.76 19.44 10.03
C ALA A 243 -8.26 19.57 9.77
N ALA A 244 -8.89 20.71 10.12
CA ALA A 244 -10.30 20.95 9.86
C ALA A 244 -10.64 20.93 8.35
N ALA A 245 -9.82 21.56 7.51
CA ALA A 245 -9.99 21.53 6.06
C ALA A 245 -9.83 20.11 5.49
N ALA A 246 -8.88 19.33 6.01
CA ALA A 246 -8.70 17.94 5.62
C ALA A 246 -9.89 17.05 6.01
N LEU A 247 -10.39 17.19 7.25
CA LEU A 247 -11.59 16.48 7.74
C LEU A 247 -12.83 16.84 6.90
N ALA A 248 -12.96 18.10 6.51
CA ALA A 248 -14.02 18.60 5.64
C ALA A 248 -13.85 18.18 4.17
N ARG A 249 -12.82 17.40 3.80
CA ARG A 249 -12.57 16.93 2.42
C ARG A 249 -12.38 18.05 1.40
N VAL A 250 -11.85 19.20 1.84
CA VAL A 250 -11.47 20.29 0.93
C VAL A 250 -10.49 19.77 -0.11
N LYS A 251 -10.74 20.04 -1.40
CA LYS A 251 -9.91 19.55 -2.50
C LYS A 251 -8.54 20.23 -2.52
N ARG A 252 -8.52 21.54 -2.30
CA ARG A 252 -7.30 22.36 -2.39
C ARG A 252 -7.32 23.52 -1.40
N ILE A 253 -6.16 23.82 -0.82
CA ILE A 253 -5.91 24.96 0.05
C ILE A 253 -4.90 25.87 -0.65
N VAL A 254 -5.24 27.15 -0.74
CA VAL A 254 -4.44 28.20 -1.36
C VAL A 254 -4.18 29.27 -0.30
N TRP A 255 -2.92 29.66 -0.11
CA TRP A 255 -2.59 30.73 0.84
C TRP A 255 -1.62 31.77 0.31
N GLY A 256 -1.68 32.96 0.91
CA GLY A 256 -0.79 34.08 0.61
C GLY A 256 0.52 34.03 1.38
N ALA A 257 0.53 34.54 2.61
CA ALA A 257 1.72 34.59 3.45
C ALA A 257 2.02 33.23 4.10
N ASP A 258 3.28 32.84 4.16
CA ASP A 258 3.73 31.69 4.97
C ASP A 258 3.73 32.08 6.47
N ASP A 259 3.45 31.13 7.37
CA ASP A 259 3.50 31.36 8.83
C ASP A 259 4.68 30.58 9.44
N ALA A 260 5.81 31.27 9.60
CA ALA A 260 7.03 30.69 10.15
C ALA A 260 6.91 30.20 11.61
N LYS A 261 5.87 30.60 12.35
CA LYS A 261 5.68 30.23 13.77
C LYS A 261 4.67 29.11 13.95
N CYS A 262 3.56 29.16 13.21
CA CYS A 262 2.42 28.28 13.44
C CYS A 262 1.92 27.57 12.17
N GLY A 263 2.53 27.79 11.01
CA GLY A 263 2.11 27.21 9.74
C GLY A 263 2.27 25.69 9.67
N ALA A 264 1.18 24.98 9.39
CA ALA A 264 1.09 23.54 9.56
C ALA A 264 0.87 22.75 8.25
N LEU A 265 1.16 23.38 7.11
CA LEU A 265 1.16 22.73 5.79
C LEU A 265 2.55 22.73 5.14
N LYS A 266 3.40 23.71 5.46
CA LYS A 266 4.72 23.90 4.89
C LYS A 266 5.77 24.35 5.92
N SER A 267 5.43 25.30 6.80
CA SER A 267 6.44 26.04 7.57
C SER A 267 7.02 25.28 8.77
N THR A 268 6.26 25.07 9.84
CA THR A 268 6.78 24.38 11.04
C THR A 268 6.53 22.89 11.01
N THR A 269 5.43 22.47 10.41
CA THR A 269 5.06 21.07 10.24
C THR A 269 4.16 20.89 9.03
N ASN A 270 3.95 19.63 8.64
CA ASN A 270 2.81 19.24 7.81
C ASN A 270 1.94 18.31 8.65
N VAL A 271 0.89 18.85 9.28
CA VAL A 271 0.05 18.09 10.23
C VAL A 271 -0.67 16.93 9.55
N ILE A 272 -0.98 17.08 8.26
CA ILE A 272 -1.70 16.07 7.48
C ILE A 272 -0.81 14.84 7.28
N GLU A 273 0.44 15.05 6.91
CA GLU A 273 1.44 13.98 6.76
C GLU A 273 1.82 13.38 8.11
N ALA A 274 2.08 14.22 9.12
CA ALA A 274 2.48 13.79 10.46
C ALA A 274 1.44 12.88 11.12
N CYS A 275 0.15 13.22 10.99
CA CYS A 275 -0.95 12.44 11.55
C CYS A 275 -1.45 11.32 10.61
N ARG A 276 -0.86 11.16 9.41
CA ARG A 276 -1.30 10.20 8.38
C ARG A 276 -2.80 10.27 8.11
N MET A 277 -3.31 11.49 7.93
CA MET A 277 -4.73 11.71 7.72
C MET A 277 -5.21 11.00 6.44
N ASN A 278 -6.49 10.60 6.42
CA ASN A 278 -7.11 9.89 5.31
C ASN A 278 -7.50 10.79 4.12
N HIS A 279 -7.15 12.07 4.17
CA HIS A 279 -7.36 13.06 3.11
C HIS A 279 -6.19 14.04 3.11
N SER A 280 -5.66 14.34 1.93
CA SER A 280 -4.60 15.32 1.74
C SER A 280 -5.03 16.34 0.68
N PRO A 281 -5.50 17.54 1.08
CA PRO A 281 -5.78 18.61 0.14
C PRO A 281 -4.52 18.98 -0.65
N LEU A 282 -4.72 19.33 -1.92
CA LEU A 282 -3.68 19.94 -2.74
C LEU A 282 -3.32 21.31 -2.14
N CYS A 283 -2.06 21.72 -2.23
CA CYS A 283 -1.59 22.96 -1.61
C CYS A 283 -1.01 23.91 -2.67
N THR A 284 -1.30 25.20 -2.56
CA THR A 284 -0.71 26.26 -3.39
C THR A 284 -0.38 27.46 -2.52
N CYS A 285 0.90 27.81 -2.43
CA CYS A 285 1.39 28.87 -1.56
C CYS A 285 1.78 30.11 -2.36
N GLY A 286 1.71 31.28 -1.73
CA GLY A 286 2.27 32.52 -2.25
C GLY A 286 1.37 33.34 -3.16
N VAL A 287 0.05 33.05 -3.22
CA VAL A 287 -0.88 33.86 -4.02
C VAL A 287 -1.12 35.19 -3.31
N GLU A 288 -0.83 36.32 -3.96
CA GLU A 288 -0.88 37.67 -3.36
C GLU A 288 -0.07 37.78 -2.05
N LYS A 289 1.09 37.10 -2.00
CA LYS A 289 1.93 36.99 -0.79
C LYS A 289 2.33 38.34 -0.22
N GLU A 290 2.77 39.26 -1.06
CA GLU A 290 3.27 40.57 -0.66
C GLU A 290 2.17 41.38 0.05
N ALA A 291 0.95 41.36 -0.50
CA ALA A 291 -0.19 42.05 0.08
C ALA A 291 -0.59 41.44 1.44
N ALA A 292 -0.61 40.12 1.54
CA ALA A 292 -0.92 39.42 2.80
C ALA A 292 0.14 39.69 3.89
N VAL A 293 1.42 39.63 3.54
CA VAL A 293 2.53 39.93 4.47
C VAL A 293 2.45 41.38 4.95
N LYS A 294 2.25 42.32 4.03
CA LYS A 294 2.17 43.74 4.35
C LYS A 294 1.04 44.02 5.34
N LEU A 295 -0.15 43.44 5.13
CA LEU A 295 -1.30 43.64 6.00
C LEU A 295 -1.03 43.18 7.44
N LEU A 296 -0.40 42.02 7.63
CA LEU A 296 0.01 41.53 8.95
C LEU A 296 1.04 42.45 9.61
N GLN A 297 2.04 42.89 8.85
CA GLN A 297 3.10 43.79 9.35
C GLN A 297 2.53 45.14 9.81
N ASP A 298 1.68 45.75 8.99
CA ASP A 298 1.03 47.04 9.29
C ASP A 298 0.20 46.94 10.58
N PHE A 299 -0.60 45.89 10.73
CA PHE A 299 -1.43 45.66 11.92
C PHE A 299 -0.59 45.57 13.20
N PHE A 300 0.44 44.72 13.22
CA PHE A 300 1.27 44.58 14.42
C PHE A 300 2.15 45.82 14.69
N ALA A 301 2.55 46.56 13.66
CA ALA A 301 3.23 47.84 13.83
C ALA A 301 2.31 48.88 14.50
N GLY A 302 1.04 48.96 14.09
CA GLY A 302 0.02 49.78 14.73
C GLY A 302 -0.16 49.43 16.22
N ARG A 303 -0.34 48.14 16.52
CA ARG A 303 -0.50 47.64 17.90
C ARG A 303 0.69 47.95 18.82
N ARG A 304 1.93 47.89 18.31
CA ARG A 304 3.13 48.24 19.08
C ARG A 304 3.16 49.72 19.43
N LYS A 305 2.72 50.60 18.52
CA LYS A 305 2.63 52.05 18.76
C LYS A 305 1.53 52.39 19.77
N GLU A 306 0.38 51.70 19.71
CA GLU A 306 -0.70 51.86 20.69
C GLU A 306 -0.26 51.48 22.11
N LYS A 307 0.45 50.35 22.27
CA LYS A 307 0.91 49.88 23.59
C LYS A 307 2.04 50.73 24.19
N ALA A 308 2.76 51.48 23.35
CA ALA A 308 3.83 52.37 23.79
C ALA A 308 3.35 53.79 24.16
N ARG A 309 2.06 54.09 23.94
CA ARG A 309 1.38 55.30 24.41
C ARG A 309 0.68 55.01 25.72
#